data_AF-A0A1F8PGI6-F1
#
_entry.id   AF-A0A1F8PGI6-F1
#
_cell.length_a   1.000
_cell.length_b   1.000
_cell.length_c   1.000
_cell.angle_alpha   90.00
_cell.angle_beta   90.00
_cell.angle_gamma   90.00
#
_symmetry.space_group_name_H-M   'P 1'
#
loop_
_entity.id
_entity.type
_entity.pdbx_description
1 polymer ?
#
loop_
_entity_poly.entity_id
_entity_poly.type
_entity_poly.pdbx_seq_one_letter_code
_entity_poly.pdbx_strand_id
1 'polypeptide(L)'
;MDNNNINQVTGDNGRNGKKAFPAAYPQRKNTGEKPEKDVMPNAVASSPIREELDKLRAAAMAVQQIRLSAQRELELAKQMRLEAQKYQQETETKARSQAQQLLLHTRLSTQKEIEELIHKAGTEIQKVLADIRVIRISAQEEFAAQRKYTDAARICSLSLVYQRNGDMADDSEKLLVAGK
;
A
#
# COMPACT_ATOMS: atom_id res chain seq x y z
N MET A 1 18.06 -3.06 -34.42
CA MET A 1 18.08 -3.41 -32.98
C MET A 1 16.67 -3.19 -32.44
N ASP A 2 15.68 -3.92 -32.94
CA ASP A 2 15.39 -5.35 -32.69
C ASP A 2 15.19 -5.59 -31.19
N ASN A 3 14.15 -6.23 -30.66
CA ASN A 3 12.88 -6.75 -31.16
C ASN A 3 12.20 -7.30 -29.90
N ASN A 4 10.86 -7.25 -29.84
CA ASN A 4 10.00 -8.13 -29.03
C ASN A 4 10.07 -7.92 -27.49
N ASN A 5 9.04 -8.22 -26.68
CA ASN A 5 7.91 -9.09 -26.93
C ASN A 5 6.74 -8.74 -25.99
N ILE A 6 5.57 -8.84 -26.59
CA ILE A 6 4.22 -8.98 -26.07
C ILE A 6 4.17 -9.84 -24.80
N ASN A 7 3.47 -9.36 -23.77
CA ASN A 7 2.58 -10.18 -22.96
C ASN A 7 1.49 -9.32 -22.34
N GLN A 8 0.42 -9.11 -23.11
CA GLN A 8 -0.91 -8.87 -22.56
C GLN A 8 -1.33 -10.18 -21.87
N VAL A 9 -1.35 -10.21 -20.55
CA VAL A 9 -2.05 -11.27 -19.81
C VAL A 9 -3.40 -10.70 -19.39
N THR A 10 -4.39 -11.19 -20.13
CA THR A 10 -5.82 -11.02 -19.99
C THR A 10 -6.31 -11.11 -18.55
N GLY A 11 -7.05 -10.10 -18.11
CA GLY A 11 -7.98 -10.22 -17.01
C GLY A 11 -9.17 -11.06 -17.46
N ASP A 12 -9.38 -12.20 -16.80
CA ASP A 12 -10.64 -12.92 -16.83
C ASP A 12 -10.77 -13.72 -15.53
N ASN A 13 -11.48 -13.19 -14.55
CA ASN A 13 -11.90 -13.93 -13.35
C ASN A 13 -13.31 -13.50 -12.96
N GLY A 14 -14.24 -13.75 -13.87
CA GLY A 14 -15.68 -13.60 -13.66
C GLY A 14 -16.43 -14.84 -14.13
N ARG A 15 -16.23 -16.00 -13.49
CA ARG A 15 -17.09 -17.18 -13.69
C ARG A 15 -17.69 -17.68 -12.40
N ASN A 16 -18.85 -17.09 -12.08
CA ASN A 16 -19.90 -17.71 -11.28
C ASN A 16 -20.41 -18.97 -11.99
N GLY A 17 -19.82 -20.12 -11.66
CA GLY A 17 -20.25 -21.44 -12.12
C GLY A 17 -21.13 -22.12 -11.07
N LYS A 18 -22.43 -21.79 -11.03
CA LYS A 18 -23.44 -22.70 -10.49
C LYS A 18 -23.52 -23.93 -11.40
N LYS A 19 -23.02 -25.08 -10.97
CA LYS A 19 -23.32 -26.41 -11.54
C LYS A 19 -23.32 -27.42 -10.38
N ALA A 20 -24.50 -27.87 -9.95
CA ALA A 20 -25.21 -29.04 -10.46
C ALA A 20 -24.72 -30.31 -9.76
N PHE A 21 -25.53 -30.80 -8.82
CA PHE A 21 -25.49 -32.17 -8.34
C PHE A 21 -26.18 -33.09 -9.36
N PRO A 22 -25.53 -34.17 -9.80
CA PRO A 22 -26.20 -35.41 -10.16
C PRO A 22 -25.69 -36.55 -9.26
N ALA A 23 -26.24 -37.74 -9.18
CA ALA A 23 -27.54 -38.35 -9.42
C ALA A 23 -27.37 -39.81 -8.98
N ALA A 24 -28.49 -40.49 -8.71
CA ALA A 24 -28.69 -41.93 -8.89
C ALA A 24 -28.04 -42.97 -7.93
N TYR A 25 -28.86 -43.44 -6.96
CA TYR A 25 -29.39 -44.81 -6.74
C TYR A 25 -28.52 -46.06 -7.04
N PRO A 26 -28.66 -47.17 -6.27
CA PRO A 26 -29.78 -48.09 -6.52
C PRO A 26 -30.50 -48.67 -5.29
N GLN A 27 -31.80 -48.92 -5.49
CA GLN A 27 -32.61 -49.87 -4.72
C GLN A 27 -32.22 -51.32 -5.02
N ARG A 28 -32.45 -52.22 -4.06
CA ARG A 28 -32.78 -53.63 -4.36
C ARG A 28 -33.97 -54.09 -3.51
N LYS A 29 -34.93 -54.69 -4.21
CA LYS A 29 -36.20 -55.26 -3.74
C LYS A 29 -36.06 -56.76 -3.45
N ASN A 30 -37.12 -57.32 -2.84
CA ASN A 30 -37.58 -58.73 -2.88
C ASN A 30 -36.83 -59.70 -1.95
N THR A 31 -37.45 -60.68 -1.26
CA THR A 31 -38.76 -61.38 -1.30
C THR A 31 -38.81 -62.17 0.03
N GLY A 32 -39.94 -62.31 0.75
CA GLY A 32 -40.97 -63.30 0.44
C GLY A 32 -40.77 -64.60 1.22
N GLU A 33 -41.77 -64.93 2.05
CA GLU A 33 -42.22 -66.26 2.50
C GLU A 33 -41.87 -66.79 3.93
N LYS A 34 -42.99 -67.25 4.54
CA LYS A 34 -43.33 -67.85 5.85
C LYS A 34 -42.88 -69.33 5.97
N PRO A 35 -43.34 -70.15 6.94
CA PRO A 35 -43.52 -70.02 8.41
C PRO A 35 -42.87 -71.20 9.18
N GLU A 36 -43.14 -71.28 10.50
CA GLU A 36 -43.11 -72.47 11.36
C GLU A 36 -41.75 -73.11 11.71
N LYS A 37 -41.40 -73.04 13.01
CA LYS A 37 -41.56 -74.18 13.93
C LYS A 37 -41.20 -73.76 15.35
N ASP A 38 -42.16 -73.95 16.26
CA ASP A 38 -41.90 -74.10 17.68
C ASP A 38 -40.89 -75.23 17.88
N VAL A 39 -39.67 -74.87 18.26
CA VAL A 39 -38.66 -75.81 18.76
C VAL A 39 -38.44 -75.45 20.23
N MET A 40 -38.82 -76.41 21.07
CA MET A 40 -38.64 -76.47 22.51
C MET A 40 -37.29 -75.90 22.98
N PRO A 41 -37.23 -75.21 24.14
CA PRO A 41 -35.97 -74.81 24.74
C PRO A 41 -35.26 -76.07 25.25
N ASN A 42 -34.41 -76.66 24.43
CA ASN A 42 -33.48 -77.67 24.92
C ASN A 42 -32.36 -76.94 25.67
N ALA A 43 -32.58 -76.75 26.97
CA ALA A 43 -31.60 -76.29 27.92
C ALA A 43 -30.48 -77.34 28.03
N VAL A 44 -29.61 -77.36 27.01
CA VAL A 44 -28.29 -77.97 27.14
C VAL A 44 -27.55 -77.05 28.10
N ALA A 45 -27.39 -77.52 29.34
CA ALA A 45 -26.59 -76.87 30.35
C ALA A 45 -25.29 -76.36 29.72
N SER A 46 -25.19 -75.04 29.57
CA SER A 46 -23.95 -74.37 29.23
C SER A 46 -23.00 -74.69 30.37
N SER A 47 -22.07 -75.62 30.13
CA SER A 47 -20.95 -75.79 31.05
C SER A 47 -20.29 -74.42 31.22
N PRO A 48 -20.11 -73.91 32.45
CA PRO A 48 -19.64 -72.55 32.73
C PRO A 48 -18.35 -72.19 31.97
N ILE A 49 -17.56 -73.21 31.64
CA ILE A 49 -16.31 -73.14 30.88
C ILE A 49 -16.52 -72.68 29.42
N ARG A 50 -17.60 -73.09 28.74
CA ARG A 50 -17.89 -72.66 27.36
C ARG A 50 -18.31 -71.20 27.30
N GLU A 51 -19.10 -70.78 28.27
CA GLU A 51 -19.56 -69.39 28.37
C GLU A 51 -18.40 -68.42 28.66
N GLU A 52 -17.43 -68.84 29.49
CA GLU A 52 -16.20 -68.08 29.71
C GLU A 52 -15.33 -67.98 28.45
N LEU A 53 -15.19 -69.07 27.69
CA LEU A 53 -14.44 -69.06 26.42
C LEU A 53 -15.06 -68.14 25.37
N ASP A 54 -16.38 -68.12 25.26
CA ASP A 54 -17.09 -67.24 24.32
C ASP A 54 -16.97 -65.76 24.76
N LYS A 55 -17.04 -65.48 26.07
CA LYS A 55 -16.77 -64.13 26.62
C LYS A 55 -15.33 -63.69 26.32
N LEU A 56 -14.35 -64.59 26.48
CA LEU A 56 -12.95 -64.30 26.21
C LEU A 56 -12.67 -64.06 24.72
N ARG A 57 -13.35 -64.81 23.84
CA ARG A 57 -13.32 -64.62 22.39
C ARG A 57 -13.96 -63.29 21.96
N ALA A 58 -15.11 -62.95 22.54
CA ALA A 58 -15.77 -61.67 22.30
C ALA A 58 -14.88 -60.50 22.77
N ALA A 59 -14.27 -60.61 23.94
CA ALA A 59 -13.31 -59.62 24.45
C ALA A 59 -12.08 -59.48 23.53
N ALA A 60 -11.52 -60.59 23.03
CA ALA A 60 -10.40 -60.57 22.10
C ALA A 60 -10.77 -59.86 20.77
N MET A 61 -11.96 -60.11 20.23
CA MET A 61 -12.44 -59.41 19.02
C MET A 61 -12.68 -57.91 19.27
N ALA A 62 -13.24 -57.55 20.43
CA ALA A 62 -13.43 -56.15 20.82
C ALA A 62 -12.10 -55.40 20.92
N VAL A 63 -11.08 -56.02 21.54
CA VAL A 63 -9.72 -55.44 21.62
C VAL A 63 -9.11 -55.26 20.23
N GLN A 64 -9.31 -56.21 19.31
CA GLN A 64 -8.84 -56.07 17.93
C GLN A 64 -9.55 -54.92 17.19
N GLN A 65 -10.87 -54.77 17.38
CA GLN A 65 -11.61 -53.64 16.81
C GLN A 65 -11.12 -52.29 17.35
N ILE A 66 -10.93 -52.18 18.67
CA ILE A 66 -10.39 -50.98 19.31
C ILE A 66 -8.99 -50.65 18.77
N ARG A 67 -8.13 -51.67 18.58
CA ARG A 67 -6.80 -51.47 18.03
C ARG A 67 -6.86 -50.92 16.59
N LEU A 68 -7.73 -51.49 15.76
CA LEU A 68 -7.90 -51.04 14.38
C LEU A 68 -8.50 -49.62 14.30
N SER A 69 -9.47 -49.28 15.16
CA SER A 69 -10.03 -47.93 15.21
C SER A 69 -8.98 -46.92 15.65
N ALA A 70 -8.23 -47.22 16.71
CA ALA A 70 -7.14 -46.37 17.21
C ALA A 70 -6.04 -46.13 16.16
N GLN A 71 -5.71 -47.15 15.35
CA GLN A 71 -4.76 -47.00 14.25
C GLN A 71 -5.26 -46.05 13.16
N ARG A 72 -6.53 -46.17 12.76
CA ARG A 72 -7.16 -45.28 11.78
C ARG A 72 -7.21 -43.83 12.29
N GLU A 73 -7.58 -43.64 13.56
CA GLU A 73 -7.60 -42.31 14.19
C GLU A 73 -6.20 -41.70 14.24
N LEU A 74 -5.18 -42.50 14.54
CA LEU A 74 -3.79 -42.04 14.56
C LEU A 74 -3.29 -41.67 13.15
N GLU A 75 -3.65 -42.42 12.12
CA GLU A 75 -3.36 -42.07 10.73
C GLU A 75 -4.04 -40.76 10.32
N LEU A 76 -5.31 -40.59 10.67
CA LEU A 76 -6.04 -39.36 10.43
C LEU A 76 -5.38 -38.17 11.14
N ALA A 77 -5.02 -38.32 12.41
CA ALA A 77 -4.34 -37.27 13.18
C ALA A 77 -2.98 -36.90 12.56
N LYS A 78 -2.23 -37.88 12.02
CA LYS A 78 -0.98 -37.62 11.29
C LYS A 78 -1.22 -36.84 10.00
N GLN A 79 -2.25 -37.20 9.24
CA GLN A 79 -2.62 -36.47 8.02
C GLN A 79 -3.02 -35.02 8.33
N MET A 80 -3.87 -34.82 9.34
CA MET A 80 -4.27 -33.49 9.78
C MET A 80 -3.07 -32.65 10.22
N ARG A 81 -2.10 -33.25 10.92
CA ARG A 81 -0.87 -32.55 11.32
C ARG A 81 -0.03 -32.11 10.11
N LEU A 82 0.12 -32.97 9.11
CA LEU A 82 0.86 -32.64 7.89
C LEU A 82 0.17 -31.53 7.09
N GLU A 83 -1.15 -31.59 6.97
CA GLU A 83 -1.94 -30.56 6.30
C GLU A 83 -1.85 -29.22 7.03
N ALA A 84 -1.99 -29.22 8.36
CA ALA A 84 -1.83 -28.02 9.18
C ALA A 84 -0.43 -27.40 9.03
N GLN A 85 0.62 -28.23 8.99
CA GLN A 85 1.99 -27.76 8.78
C GLN A 85 2.18 -27.15 7.39
N LYS A 86 1.62 -27.78 6.35
CA LYS A 86 1.65 -27.24 4.99
C LYS A 86 0.90 -25.91 4.90
N TYR A 87 -0.28 -25.83 5.49
CA TYR A 87 -1.06 -24.61 5.55
C TYR A 87 -0.33 -23.49 6.29
N GLN A 88 0.36 -23.80 7.40
CA GLN A 88 1.20 -22.86 8.11
C GLN A 88 2.32 -22.30 7.23
N GLN A 89 3.04 -23.17 6.50
CA GLN A 89 4.11 -22.73 5.61
C GLN A 89 3.60 -21.89 4.44
N GLU A 90 2.48 -22.26 3.84
CA GLU A 90 1.85 -21.48 2.76
C GLU A 90 1.35 -20.11 3.25
N THR A 91 0.75 -20.05 4.44
CA THR A 91 0.29 -18.77 5.01
C THR A 91 1.46 -17.88 5.38
N GLU A 92 2.54 -18.44 5.94
CA GLU A 92 3.75 -17.69 6.25
C GLU A 92 4.41 -17.11 4.99
N THR A 93 4.58 -17.93 3.94
CA THR A 93 5.17 -17.47 2.68
C THR A 93 4.32 -16.40 1.99
N LYS A 94 2.99 -16.54 2.01
CA LYS A 94 2.05 -15.51 1.50
C LYS A 94 2.12 -14.22 2.32
N ALA A 95 2.16 -14.31 3.65
CA ALA A 95 2.27 -13.13 4.51
C ALA A 95 3.60 -12.40 4.28
N ARG A 96 4.71 -13.15 4.14
CA ARG A 96 6.03 -12.58 3.83
C ARG A 96 6.04 -11.88 2.47
N SER A 97 5.46 -12.48 1.43
CA SER A 97 5.43 -11.86 0.10
C SER A 97 4.57 -10.60 0.07
N GLN A 98 3.41 -10.62 0.73
CA GLN A 98 2.55 -9.44 0.88
C GLN A 98 3.26 -8.32 1.65
N ALA A 99 3.96 -8.64 2.74
CA ALA A 99 4.73 -7.65 3.49
C ALA A 99 5.84 -7.02 2.64
N GLN A 100 6.53 -7.81 1.82
CA GLN A 100 7.55 -7.31 0.90
C GLN A 100 6.97 -6.40 -0.19
N GLN A 101 5.81 -6.76 -0.75
CA GLN A 101 5.10 -5.94 -1.73
C GLN A 101 4.66 -4.60 -1.12
N LEU A 102 4.13 -4.62 0.10
CA LEU A 102 3.75 -3.41 0.82
C LEU A 102 4.96 -2.52 1.07
N LEU A 103 6.07 -3.08 1.54
CA LEU A 103 7.30 -2.33 1.77
C LEU A 103 7.82 -1.68 0.49
N LEU A 104 7.84 -2.44 -0.62
CA LEU A 104 8.25 -1.92 -1.92
C LEU A 104 7.33 -0.79 -2.39
N HIS A 105 6.02 -0.98 -2.30
CA HIS A 105 5.03 0.02 -2.70
C HIS A 105 5.19 1.30 -1.88
N THR A 106 5.30 1.19 -0.56
CA THR A 106 5.55 2.35 0.32
C THR A 106 6.85 3.04 -0.05
N ARG A 107 7.94 2.31 -0.29
CA ARG A 107 9.22 2.91 -0.69
C ARG A 107 9.10 3.69 -2.00
N LEU A 108 8.49 3.10 -3.03
CA LEU A 108 8.29 3.77 -4.32
C LEU A 108 7.38 5.00 -4.19
N SER A 109 6.31 4.92 -3.39
CA SER A 109 5.43 6.07 -3.11
C SER A 109 6.20 7.20 -2.44
N THR A 110 6.96 6.91 -1.39
CA THR A 110 7.75 7.93 -0.68
C THR A 110 8.83 8.54 -1.57
N GLN A 111 9.46 7.77 -2.45
CA GLN A 111 10.44 8.30 -3.41
C GLN A 111 9.79 9.29 -4.36
N LYS A 112 8.63 8.94 -4.93
CA LYS A 112 7.87 9.84 -5.79
C LYS A 112 7.45 11.12 -5.07
N GLU A 113 6.96 11.02 -3.84
CA GLU A 113 6.58 12.19 -3.02
C GLU A 113 7.78 13.10 -2.75
N ILE A 114 8.95 12.52 -2.45
CA ILE A 114 10.19 13.28 -2.24
C ILE A 114 10.60 14.00 -3.53
N GLU A 115 10.56 13.33 -4.69
CA GLU A 115 10.87 13.95 -5.98
C GLU A 115 9.92 15.11 -6.31
N GLU A 116 8.62 14.93 -6.06
CA GLU A 116 7.63 16.00 -6.23
C GLU A 116 7.90 17.19 -5.30
N LEU A 117 8.29 16.95 -4.05
CA LEU A 117 8.66 18.01 -3.10
C LEU A 117 9.92 18.75 -3.55
N ILE A 118 10.94 18.03 -4.02
CA ILE A 118 12.17 18.63 -4.56
C ILE A 118 11.84 19.52 -5.76
N HIS A 119 11.00 19.05 -6.69
CA HIS A 119 10.58 19.84 -7.84
C HIS A 119 9.81 21.09 -7.42
N LYS A 120 8.83 20.98 -6.51
CA LYS A 120 8.07 22.12 -5.99
C LYS A 120 8.98 23.14 -5.33
N ALA A 121 9.84 22.71 -4.41
CA ALA A 121 10.81 23.57 -3.75
C ALA A 121 11.74 24.26 -4.75
N GLY A 122 12.21 23.54 -5.78
CA GLY A 122 13.01 24.12 -6.86
C GLY A 122 12.30 25.24 -7.61
N THR A 123 11.01 25.06 -7.95
CA THR A 123 10.21 26.10 -8.59
C THR A 123 9.95 27.31 -7.69
N GLU A 124 9.74 27.09 -6.39
CA GLU A 124 9.54 28.16 -5.41
C GLU A 124 10.81 28.99 -5.21
N ILE A 125 11.97 28.33 -5.09
CA ILE A 125 13.27 29.00 -5.01
C ILE A 125 13.50 29.88 -6.24
N GLN A 126 13.18 29.40 -7.44
CA GLN A 126 13.32 30.18 -8.67
C GLN A 126 12.42 31.42 -8.69
N LYS A 127 11.18 31.31 -8.20
CA LYS A 127 10.27 32.45 -8.06
C LYS A 127 10.84 33.50 -7.11
N VAL A 128 11.27 33.09 -5.92
CA VAL A 128 11.87 34.00 -4.94
C VAL A 128 13.14 34.68 -5.50
N LEU A 129 13.98 33.92 -6.22
CA LEU A 129 15.16 34.50 -6.88
C LEU A 129 14.79 35.51 -7.97
N ALA A 130 13.70 35.27 -8.71
CA ALA A 130 13.19 36.23 -9.69
C ALA A 130 12.70 37.51 -9.01
N ASP A 131 11.94 37.39 -7.93
CA ASP A 131 11.44 38.53 -7.15
C ASP A 131 12.59 39.37 -6.57
N ILE A 132 13.61 38.71 -6.00
CA ILE A 132 14.83 39.37 -5.51
C ILE A 132 15.53 40.16 -6.62
N ARG A 133 15.60 39.61 -7.84
CA ARG A 133 16.20 40.32 -8.98
C ARG A 133 15.42 41.57 -9.35
N VAL A 134 14.09 41.50 -9.38
CA VAL A 134 13.22 42.65 -9.65
C VAL A 134 13.46 43.73 -8.60
N ILE A 135 13.39 43.38 -7.31
CA ILE A 135 13.63 44.33 -6.20
C ILE A 135 14.99 45.01 -6.34
N ARG A 136 16.04 44.22 -6.62
CA ARG A 136 17.40 44.77 -6.79
C ARG A 136 17.48 45.78 -7.93
N ILE A 137 16.88 45.46 -9.08
CA ILE A 137 16.87 46.37 -10.25
C ILE A 137 16.11 47.65 -9.90
N SER A 138 14.90 47.52 -9.35
CA SER A 138 14.08 48.67 -8.94
C SER A 138 14.80 49.56 -7.93
N ALA A 139 15.49 48.99 -6.95
CA ALA A 139 16.29 49.76 -6.00
C ALA A 139 17.45 50.50 -6.68
N GLN A 140 18.15 49.86 -7.62
CA GLN A 140 19.24 50.51 -8.38
C GLN A 140 18.73 51.66 -9.24
N GLU A 141 17.58 51.49 -9.90
CA GLU A 141 16.92 52.53 -10.69
C GLU A 141 16.50 53.72 -9.81
N GLU A 142 15.93 53.44 -8.63
CA GLU A 142 15.57 54.47 -7.66
C GLU A 142 16.80 55.25 -7.17
N PHE A 143 17.88 54.56 -6.78
CA PHE A 143 19.13 55.22 -6.36
C PHE A 143 19.73 56.08 -7.48
N ALA A 144 19.69 55.62 -8.73
CA ALA A 144 20.16 56.40 -9.86
C ALA A 144 19.30 57.66 -10.09
N ALA A 145 17.98 57.56 -9.93
CA ALA A 145 17.07 58.69 -10.00
C ALA A 145 17.33 59.70 -8.88
N GLN A 146 17.46 59.25 -7.63
CA GLN A 146 17.79 60.10 -6.48
C GLN A 146 19.09 60.88 -6.68
N ARG A 147 20.12 60.22 -7.25
CA ARG A 147 21.39 60.89 -7.58
C ARG A 147 21.20 62.02 -8.60
N LYS A 148 20.45 61.76 -9.68
CA LYS A 148 20.14 62.78 -10.70
C LYS A 148 19.37 63.96 -10.10
N TYR A 149 18.38 63.70 -9.25
CA TYR A 149 17.63 64.77 -8.55
C TYR A 149 18.53 65.59 -7.63
N THR A 150 19.43 64.94 -6.90
CA THR A 150 20.38 65.62 -6.00
C THR A 150 21.34 66.52 -6.79
N ASP A 151 21.89 66.02 -7.90
CA ASP A 151 22.78 66.81 -8.75
C ASP A 151 22.04 67.97 -9.43
N ALA A 152 20.81 67.77 -9.89
CA ALA A 152 19.97 68.84 -10.42
C ALA A 152 19.66 69.92 -9.37
N ALA A 153 19.29 69.52 -8.15
CA ALA A 153 19.08 70.45 -7.05
C ALA A 153 20.34 71.25 -6.72
N ARG A 154 21.52 70.60 -6.74
CA ARG A 154 22.81 71.28 -6.56
C ARG A 154 23.06 72.33 -7.66
N ILE A 155 22.86 71.98 -8.94
CA ILE A 155 23.02 72.92 -10.06
C ILE A 155 22.06 74.10 -9.92
N CYS A 156 20.78 73.84 -9.61
CA CYS A 156 19.80 74.90 -9.39
C CYS A 156 20.22 75.84 -8.25
N SER A 157 20.72 75.29 -7.14
CA SER A 157 21.20 76.10 -6.02
C SER A 157 22.38 76.99 -6.39
N LEU A 158 23.35 76.46 -7.15
CA LEU A 158 24.49 77.24 -7.64
C LEU A 158 24.05 78.32 -8.63
N SER A 159 23.17 77.98 -9.57
CA SER A 159 22.63 78.91 -10.56
C SER A 159 21.92 80.10 -9.90
N LEU A 160 21.11 79.84 -8.87
CA LEU A 160 20.45 80.90 -8.09
C LEU A 160 21.45 81.83 -7.39
N VAL A 161 22.55 81.28 -6.86
CA VAL A 161 23.62 82.10 -6.26
C VAL A 161 24.31 82.96 -7.31
N TYR A 162 24.62 82.42 -8.49
CA TYR A 162 25.23 83.18 -9.57
C TYR A 162 24.33 84.29 -10.11
N GLN A 163 23.03 84.04 -10.31
CA GLN A 163 22.07 85.08 -10.71
C GLN A 163 22.02 86.21 -9.67
N ARG A 164 21.87 85.86 -8.39
CA ARG A 164 21.85 86.85 -7.30
C ARG A 164 23.12 87.70 -7.25
N ASN A 165 24.28 87.10 -7.49
CA ASN A 165 25.56 87.82 -7.49
C ASN A 165 25.75 88.67 -8.76
N GLY A 166 25.22 88.24 -9.90
CA GLY A 166 25.23 89.01 -11.15
C GLY A 166 24.32 90.25 -11.07
N ASP A 167 23.12 90.10 -10.51
CA ASP A 167 22.18 91.22 -10.32
C ASP A 167 22.76 92.31 -9.40
N MET A 168 23.49 91.91 -8.35
CA MET A 168 24.17 92.85 -7.45
C MET A 168 25.35 93.60 -8.12
N ALA A 169 26.00 92.99 -9.11
CA ALA A 169 27.04 93.66 -9.89
C ALA A 169 26.43 94.71 -10.84
N ASP A 170 25.34 94.36 -11.50
CA ASP A 170 24.63 95.22 -12.46
C ASP A 170 23.97 96.45 -11.79
N ASP A 171 23.47 96.28 -10.55
CA ASP A 171 22.94 97.39 -9.73
C ASP A 171 24.05 98.33 -9.21
N SER A 172 25.24 97.79 -8.91
CA SER A 172 26.39 98.61 -8.50
C SER A 172 26.95 99.47 -9.64
N GLU A 173 26.89 98.98 -10.88
CA GLU A 173 27.32 99.71 -12.07
C GLU A 173 26.32 100.83 -12.44
N LYS A 174 25.01 100.58 -12.31
CA LYS A 174 23.97 101.61 -12.52
C LYS A 174 24.03 102.74 -11.48
N LEU A 175 24.35 102.43 -10.22
CA LEU A 175 24.55 103.43 -9.17
C LEU A 175 25.80 104.30 -9.40
N LEU A 176 26.86 103.74 -9.98
CA LEU A 176 28.07 104.49 -10.37
C LEU A 176 27.84 105.42 -11.57
N VAL A 177 26.93 105.06 -12.48
CA VAL A 177 26.57 105.88 -13.65
C VAL A 177 25.57 106.99 -13.32
N ALA A 178 24.67 106.78 -12.36
CA ALA A 178 23.68 107.80 -11.94
C ALA A 178 24.25 108.88 -10.99
N GLY A 179 25.49 108.74 -10.51
CA GLY A 179 26.17 109.68 -9.61
C GLY A 179 27.12 110.67 -10.30
N LYS A 180 27.10 110.76 -11.63
CA LYS A 180 27.80 111.77 -12.43
C LYS A 180 26.81 112.68 -13.14
#